data_AF-A0A525PR40-F1
#
_entry.id   AF-A0A525PR40-F1
#
_cell.length_a   1.000
_cell.length_b   1.000
_cell.length_c   1.000
_cell.angle_alpha   90.00
_cell.angle_beta   90.00
_cell.angle_gamma   90.00
#
_symmetry.space_group_name_H-M   'P 1'
#
loop_
_entity.id
_entity.type
_entity.pdbx_description
1 polymer ?
#
loop_
_entity_poly.entity_id
_entity_poly.type
_entity_poly.pdbx_seq_one_letter_code
_entity_poly.pdbx_strand_id
1 'polypeptide(L)'
;PQVRVITEPPRPHREVMKEILNKARRDPSRPCAQFRFDDDDAVGVDFIAKLRKAIDDSAPLLVQHKSVALDWNKGFIAEFGAHGIRATPTFRPFYTAALAMFVNGNCPLTIMNFAHDKLPRFMPAISFPDQAMYIRGHNDFNDSRQKPTRQVELTVLSDDQIELFQNRFAIDIDTVRAAYRSD
;
A
#
# COMPACT_ATOMS: atom_id res chain seq x y z
N PRO A 1 -14.72 11.40 12.44
CA PRO A 1 -13.39 11.75 11.86
C PRO A 1 -12.94 10.64 10.90
N GLN A 2 -12.33 11.00 9.75
CA GLN A 2 -11.82 10.02 8.77
C GLN A 2 -10.37 9.59 9.05
N VAL A 3 -9.64 10.35 9.86
CA VAL A 3 -8.27 10.06 10.32
C VAL A 3 -8.21 10.24 11.84
N ARG A 4 -7.43 9.38 12.52
CA ARG A 4 -7.15 9.48 13.95
C ARG A 4 -5.66 9.21 14.19
N VAL A 5 -4.98 10.15 14.81
CA VAL A 5 -3.59 9.96 15.27
C VAL A 5 -3.62 9.16 16.57
N ILE A 6 -2.77 8.13 16.64
CA ILE A 6 -2.58 7.29 17.83
C ILE A 6 -1.10 7.30 18.16
N THR A 7 -0.76 7.71 19.38
CA THR A 7 0.60 7.72 19.91
C THR A 7 0.77 6.57 20.91
N GLU A 8 1.86 5.82 20.79
CA GLU A 8 2.20 4.69 21.67
C GLU A 8 3.64 4.82 22.13
N PRO A 9 3.98 4.37 23.37
CA PRO A 9 5.37 4.28 23.80
C PRO A 9 6.15 3.25 22.97
N PRO A 10 7.50 3.30 22.96
CA PRO A 10 8.32 2.30 22.29
C PRO A 10 8.00 0.88 22.74
N ARG A 11 7.53 0.04 21.81
CA ARG A 11 7.08 -1.34 22.01
C ARG A 11 7.30 -2.13 20.71
N PRO A 12 7.27 -3.47 20.73
CA PRO A 12 7.35 -4.26 19.50
C PRO A 12 6.28 -3.85 18.48
N HIS A 13 6.69 -3.21 17.39
CA HIS A 13 5.79 -2.56 16.41
C HIS A 13 4.64 -3.45 15.96
N ARG A 14 4.93 -4.73 15.63
CA ARG A 14 3.92 -5.69 15.17
C ARG A 14 2.80 -5.93 16.21
N GLU A 15 3.14 -6.04 17.49
CA GLU A 15 2.14 -6.30 18.55
C GLU A 15 1.23 -5.09 18.74
N VAL A 16 1.83 -3.90 18.81
CA VAL A 16 1.11 -2.63 18.94
C VAL A 16 0.13 -2.42 17.79
N MET A 17 0.58 -2.61 16.54
CA MET A 17 -0.28 -2.37 15.38
C MET A 17 -1.44 -3.37 15.30
N LYS A 18 -1.25 -4.63 15.71
CA LYS A 18 -2.35 -5.61 15.83
C LYS A 18 -3.39 -5.17 16.86
N GLU A 19 -2.95 -4.70 18.03
CA GLU A 19 -3.84 -4.18 19.07
C GLU A 19 -4.62 -2.96 18.57
N ILE A 20 -3.95 -1.99 17.94
CA ILE A 20 -4.55 -0.77 17.40
C ILE A 20 -5.61 -1.12 16.36
N LEU A 21 -5.27 -1.96 15.37
CA LEU A 21 -6.20 -2.32 14.29
C LEU A 21 -7.44 -3.05 14.83
N ASN A 22 -7.27 -3.97 15.78
CA ASN A 22 -8.40 -4.66 16.39
C ASN A 22 -9.27 -3.72 17.24
N LYS A 23 -8.67 -2.83 18.05
CA LYS A 23 -9.40 -1.81 18.83
C LYS A 23 -10.13 -0.79 17.95
N ALA A 24 -9.65 -0.54 16.73
CA ALA A 24 -10.26 0.38 15.78
C ALA A 24 -11.51 -0.19 15.08
N ARG A 25 -11.76 -1.51 15.16
CA ARG A 25 -12.96 -2.13 14.60
C ARG A 25 -14.20 -1.63 15.35
N ARG A 26 -15.17 -1.08 14.62
CA ARG A 26 -16.46 -0.64 15.19
C ARG A 26 -17.28 -1.80 15.72
N ASP A 27 -17.23 -2.93 15.03
CA ASP A 27 -17.91 -4.17 15.39
C ASP A 27 -17.00 -5.35 15.06
N PRO A 28 -16.35 -5.98 16.07
CA PRO A 28 -15.50 -7.13 15.86
C PRO A 28 -16.22 -8.35 15.27
N SER A 29 -17.55 -8.45 15.39
CA SER A 29 -18.34 -9.54 14.83
C SER A 29 -18.59 -9.39 13.32
N ARG A 30 -18.27 -8.23 12.74
CA ARG A 30 -18.42 -7.95 11.31
C ARG A 30 -17.08 -7.98 10.57
N PRO A 31 -17.09 -8.27 9.25
CA PRO A 31 -15.88 -8.20 8.45
C PRO A 31 -15.28 -6.79 8.39
N CYS A 32 -13.97 -6.73 8.18
CA CYS A 32 -13.18 -5.51 8.09
C CYS A 32 -12.11 -5.67 7.01
N ALA A 33 -12.06 -4.73 6.06
CA ALA A 33 -10.95 -4.61 5.13
C ALA A 33 -9.86 -3.75 5.78
N GLN A 34 -8.64 -4.26 5.79
CA GLN A 34 -7.48 -3.60 6.37
C GLN A 34 -6.44 -3.40 5.27
N PHE A 35 -5.78 -2.25 5.26
CA PHE A 35 -4.60 -2.00 4.45
C PHE A 35 -3.58 -1.30 5.34
N ARG A 36 -2.31 -1.36 4.93
CA ARG A 36 -1.22 -0.63 5.58
C ARG A 36 -0.46 0.13 4.51
N PHE A 37 0.20 1.19 4.93
CA PHE A 37 0.74 2.16 4.03
C PHE A 37 1.96 2.81 4.66
N ASP A 38 3.06 2.88 3.93
CA ASP A 38 4.28 3.56 4.35
C ASP A 38 4.19 5.05 3.96
N ASP A 39 4.96 5.91 4.61
CA ASP A 39 4.86 7.37 4.49
C ASP A 39 5.43 7.93 3.18
N ASP A 40 6.22 7.14 2.45
CA ASP A 40 6.82 7.48 1.16
C ASP A 40 6.17 6.75 -0.04
N ASP A 41 5.09 6.01 0.18
CA ASP A 41 4.32 5.33 -0.86
C ASP A 41 3.12 6.18 -1.35
N ALA A 42 2.61 5.90 -2.55
CA ALA A 42 1.34 6.42 -3.06
C ALA A 42 0.41 5.25 -3.49
N VAL A 43 -0.91 5.42 -3.35
CA VAL A 43 -1.90 4.57 -4.03
C VAL A 43 -2.72 5.39 -5.00
N GLY A 44 -3.34 4.71 -5.96
CA GLY A 44 -4.29 5.34 -6.85
C GLY A 44 -5.40 6.09 -6.09
N VAL A 45 -5.80 7.27 -6.57
CA VAL A 45 -6.81 8.14 -5.92
C VAL A 45 -8.17 7.46 -5.70
N ASP A 46 -8.46 6.40 -6.46
CA ASP A 46 -9.68 5.59 -6.39
C ASP A 46 -9.49 4.26 -5.63
N PHE A 47 -8.36 4.05 -4.95
CA PHE A 47 -8.01 2.78 -4.27
C PHE A 47 -9.12 2.27 -3.35
N ILE A 48 -9.70 3.16 -2.54
CA ILE A 48 -10.79 2.78 -1.62
C ILE A 48 -12.05 2.35 -2.39
N ALA A 49 -12.37 3.02 -3.50
CA ALA A 49 -13.51 2.64 -4.35
C ALA A 49 -13.28 1.28 -5.01
N LYS A 50 -12.08 1.05 -5.56
CA LYS A 50 -11.67 -0.25 -6.12
C LYS A 50 -11.66 -1.37 -5.09
N LEU A 51 -11.21 -1.09 -3.86
CA LEU A 51 -11.22 -2.07 -2.77
C LEU A 51 -12.65 -2.47 -2.40
N ARG A 52 -13.55 -1.50 -2.25
CA ARG A 52 -14.98 -1.79 -1.98
C ARG A 52 -15.59 -2.64 -3.10
N LYS A 53 -15.37 -2.24 -4.35
CA LYS A 53 -15.85 -2.99 -5.51
C LYS A 53 -15.30 -4.42 -5.53
N ALA A 54 -14.01 -4.61 -5.31
CA ALA A 54 -13.40 -5.94 -5.29
C ALA A 54 -13.98 -6.82 -4.17
N ILE A 55 -14.32 -6.23 -3.01
CA ILE A 55 -14.98 -6.93 -1.92
C ILE A 55 -16.40 -7.36 -2.32
N ASP A 56 -17.18 -6.45 -2.89
CA ASP A 56 -18.56 -6.73 -3.31
C ASP A 56 -18.59 -7.80 -4.42
N ASP A 57 -17.75 -7.65 -5.45
CA ASP A 57 -17.64 -8.58 -6.57
C ASP A 57 -17.16 -9.98 -6.13
N SER A 58 -16.38 -10.05 -5.04
CA SER A 58 -15.78 -11.30 -4.54
C SER A 58 -16.46 -11.83 -3.28
N ALA A 59 -17.57 -11.24 -2.84
CA ALA A 59 -18.20 -11.54 -1.55
C ALA A 59 -18.44 -13.05 -1.31
N PRO A 60 -18.92 -13.85 -2.29
CA PRO A 60 -19.10 -15.29 -2.11
C PRO A 60 -17.82 -16.06 -1.74
N LEU A 61 -16.66 -15.61 -2.24
CA LEU A 61 -15.36 -16.20 -1.89
C LEU A 61 -14.92 -15.72 -0.50
N LEU A 62 -15.06 -14.42 -0.23
CA LEU A 62 -14.58 -13.80 1.02
C LEU A 62 -15.22 -14.42 2.27
N VAL A 63 -16.53 -14.71 2.23
CA VAL A 63 -17.25 -15.26 3.38
C VAL A 63 -16.82 -16.69 3.76
N GLN A 64 -16.20 -17.42 2.84
CA GLN A 64 -15.75 -18.80 3.06
C GLN A 64 -14.44 -18.90 3.86
N HIS A 65 -13.72 -17.78 4.01
CA HIS A 65 -12.40 -17.77 4.64
C HIS A 65 -12.35 -16.81 5.82
N LYS A 66 -11.45 -17.11 6.77
CA LYS A 66 -11.16 -16.21 7.91
C LYS A 66 -10.55 -14.89 7.44
N SER A 67 -9.78 -14.95 6.35
CA SER A 67 -9.17 -13.80 5.71
C SER A 67 -8.85 -14.09 4.25
N VAL A 68 -8.75 -13.04 3.43
CA VAL A 68 -8.36 -13.10 2.02
C VAL A 68 -7.52 -11.86 1.68
N ALA A 69 -6.46 -12.03 0.90
CA ALA A 69 -5.67 -10.91 0.39
C ALA A 69 -6.28 -10.37 -0.92
N LEU A 70 -6.32 -9.05 -1.06
CA LEU A 70 -6.71 -8.35 -2.29
C LEU A 70 -5.54 -7.46 -2.72
N ASP A 71 -4.99 -7.72 -3.90
CA ASP A 71 -3.71 -7.19 -4.35
C ASP A 71 -3.84 -6.49 -5.70
N TRP A 72 -3.24 -5.31 -5.82
CA TRP A 72 -3.05 -4.63 -7.10
C TRP A 72 -1.56 -4.52 -7.40
N ASN A 73 -1.09 -5.35 -8.33
CA ASN A 73 0.33 -5.69 -8.48
C ASN A 73 1.11 -4.81 -9.47
N LYS A 74 0.47 -3.83 -10.11
CA LYS A 74 1.11 -2.90 -11.05
C LYS A 74 1.28 -1.53 -10.43
N GLY A 75 2.44 -0.92 -10.67
CA GLY A 75 2.75 0.41 -10.14
C GLY A 75 4.06 0.94 -10.67
N PHE A 76 4.66 1.84 -9.90
CA PHE A 76 5.98 2.40 -10.16
C PHE A 76 6.87 2.27 -8.93
N ILE A 77 8.18 2.14 -9.14
CA ILE A 77 9.18 2.49 -8.14
C ILE A 77 9.62 3.91 -8.48
N ALA A 78 9.57 4.84 -7.53
CA ALA A 78 9.90 6.23 -7.77
C ALA A 78 10.83 6.81 -6.71
N GLU A 79 11.76 7.63 -7.16
CA GLU A 79 12.60 8.51 -6.34
C GLU A 79 12.16 9.95 -6.55
N PHE A 80 12.02 10.69 -5.46
CA PHE A 80 11.58 12.08 -5.44
C PHE A 80 12.75 12.99 -5.04
N GLY A 81 12.90 14.13 -5.71
CA GLY A 81 13.97 15.08 -5.41
C GLY A 81 13.80 16.46 -6.04
N ALA A 82 14.78 17.34 -5.84
CA ALA A 82 14.73 18.74 -6.28
C ALA A 82 14.64 18.91 -7.81
N HIS A 83 15.06 17.89 -8.57
CA HIS A 83 14.95 17.86 -10.04
C HIS A 83 13.63 17.26 -10.54
N GLY A 84 12.77 16.77 -9.64
CA GLY A 84 11.48 16.14 -9.94
C GLY A 84 11.47 14.67 -9.55
N ILE A 85 10.85 13.85 -10.40
CA ILE A 85 10.62 12.42 -10.12
C ILE A 85 11.39 11.59 -11.14
N ARG A 86 12.06 10.55 -10.65
CA ARG A 86 12.58 9.46 -11.48
C ARG A 86 11.83 8.19 -11.12
N ALA A 87 11.30 7.48 -12.11
CA ALA A 87 10.55 6.27 -11.86
C ALA A 87 10.82 5.18 -12.89
N THR A 88 10.44 3.96 -12.53
CA THR A 88 10.36 2.84 -13.46
C THR A 88 9.07 2.05 -13.20
N PRO A 89 8.32 1.67 -14.25
CA PRO A 89 7.13 0.84 -14.08
C PRO A 89 7.53 -0.52 -13.50
N THR A 90 6.66 -1.08 -12.67
CA THR A 90 6.90 -2.36 -12.02
C THR A 90 5.64 -3.22 -11.96
N PHE A 91 5.87 -4.53 -12.06
CA PHE A 91 4.89 -5.56 -11.77
C PHE A 91 5.43 -6.37 -10.60
N ARG A 92 4.85 -6.19 -9.42
CA ARG A 92 5.25 -6.89 -8.19
C ARG A 92 4.01 -7.23 -7.37
N PRO A 93 3.58 -8.49 -7.37
CA PRO A 93 2.50 -8.96 -6.52
C PRO A 93 2.82 -8.82 -5.04
N PHE A 94 1.79 -8.54 -4.25
CA PHE A 94 1.85 -8.48 -2.80
C PHE A 94 2.91 -7.51 -2.30
N TYR A 95 2.99 -6.35 -2.95
CA TYR A 95 3.73 -5.22 -2.41
C TYR A 95 2.93 -4.58 -1.27
N THR A 96 3.57 -3.82 -0.36
CA THR A 96 2.80 -3.19 0.74
C THR A 96 1.80 -2.17 0.20
N ALA A 97 2.25 -1.30 -0.71
CA ALA A 97 1.38 -0.35 -1.37
C ALA A 97 0.32 -1.04 -2.24
N ALA A 98 -0.91 -0.54 -2.16
CA ALA A 98 -2.09 -1.09 -2.84
C ALA A 98 -2.37 -2.58 -2.56
N LEU A 99 -2.11 -3.02 -1.34
CA LEU A 99 -2.47 -4.34 -0.82
C LEU A 99 -3.43 -4.21 0.36
N ALA A 100 -4.49 -5.00 0.33
CA ALA A 100 -5.45 -5.11 1.40
C ALA A 100 -5.62 -6.56 1.87
N MET A 101 -6.10 -6.70 3.10
CA MET A 101 -6.52 -7.95 3.69
C MET A 101 -7.96 -7.80 4.17
N PHE A 102 -8.87 -8.58 3.58
CA PHE A 102 -10.19 -8.79 4.14
C PHE A 102 -10.06 -9.71 5.36
N VAL A 103 -10.64 -9.31 6.48
CA VAL A 103 -10.69 -10.07 7.73
C VAL A 103 -12.15 -10.29 8.09
N ASN A 104 -12.56 -11.55 8.25
CA ASN A 104 -13.95 -11.87 8.55
C ASN A 104 -14.33 -11.52 10.00
N GLY A 105 -15.62 -11.54 10.31
CA GLY A 105 -16.15 -11.37 11.66
C GLY A 105 -15.52 -12.36 12.65
N ASN A 106 -15.28 -11.90 13.89
CA ASN A 106 -14.70 -12.69 14.98
C ASN A 106 -13.30 -13.26 14.69
N CYS A 107 -12.64 -12.86 13.61
CA CYS A 107 -11.26 -13.23 13.30
C CYS A 107 -10.30 -12.19 13.92
N PRO A 108 -9.35 -12.59 14.79
CA PRO A 108 -8.43 -11.66 15.45
C PRO A 108 -7.20 -11.30 14.59
N LEU A 109 -7.04 -11.95 13.43
CA LEU A 109 -5.93 -11.67 12.51
C LEU A 109 -6.05 -10.25 11.95
N THR A 110 -4.91 -9.68 11.62
CA THR A 110 -4.79 -8.37 10.98
C THR A 110 -3.77 -8.45 9.85
N ILE A 111 -3.75 -7.45 8.99
CA ILE A 111 -2.72 -7.31 7.94
C ILE A 111 -1.29 -7.27 8.53
N MET A 112 -1.13 -6.92 9.80
CA MET A 112 0.15 -6.87 10.50
C MET A 112 0.64 -8.22 11.02
N ASN A 113 -0.19 -9.27 10.99
CA ASN A 113 0.24 -10.62 11.34
C ASN A 113 1.23 -11.21 10.33
N PHE A 114 1.27 -10.69 9.10
CA PHE A 114 2.01 -11.29 7.99
C PHE A 114 2.96 -10.28 7.33
N ALA A 115 4.10 -10.79 6.84
CA ALA A 115 4.88 -10.07 5.84
C ALA A 115 4.05 -10.01 4.54
N HIS A 116 4.08 -8.87 3.84
CA HIS A 116 3.18 -8.61 2.71
C HIS A 116 3.31 -9.71 1.64
N ASP A 117 4.55 -10.04 1.29
CA ASP A 117 4.93 -11.05 0.30
C ASP A 117 4.59 -12.49 0.68
N LYS A 118 4.24 -12.73 1.96
CA LYS A 118 3.91 -14.06 2.49
C LYS A 118 2.42 -14.28 2.69
N LEU A 119 1.57 -13.27 2.53
CA LEU A 119 0.10 -13.42 2.67
C LEU A 119 -0.45 -14.63 1.89
N PRO A 120 -0.08 -14.87 0.61
CA PRO A 120 -0.64 -15.98 -0.17
C PRO A 120 -0.29 -17.39 0.37
N ARG A 121 0.65 -17.49 1.31
CA ARG A 121 1.00 -18.75 1.96
C ARG A 121 -0.02 -19.15 3.06
N PHE A 122 -0.83 -18.19 3.53
CA PHE A 122 -1.70 -18.36 4.69
C PHE A 122 -3.18 -18.13 4.40
N MET A 123 -3.51 -17.55 3.24
CA MET A 123 -4.89 -17.26 2.84
C MET A 123 -5.01 -17.23 1.31
N PRO A 124 -6.23 -17.40 0.77
CA PRO A 124 -6.51 -17.11 -0.62
C PRO A 124 -6.15 -15.66 -0.97
N ALA A 125 -5.76 -15.44 -2.21
CA ALA A 125 -5.42 -14.13 -2.73
C ALA A 125 -6.11 -13.88 -4.06
N ILE A 126 -6.68 -12.68 -4.21
CA ILE A 126 -7.24 -12.17 -5.46
C ILE A 126 -6.32 -11.04 -5.91
N SER A 127 -5.77 -11.15 -7.12
CA SER A 127 -4.80 -10.19 -7.64
C SER A 127 -5.31 -9.58 -8.95
N PHE A 128 -5.26 -8.24 -9.05
CA PHE A 128 -5.84 -7.45 -10.13
C PHE A 128 -4.74 -6.75 -10.93
N PRO A 129 -4.34 -7.27 -12.10
CA PRO A 129 -3.25 -6.72 -12.91
C PRO A 129 -3.72 -5.62 -13.88
N ASP A 130 -4.59 -4.72 -13.43
CA ASP A 130 -5.20 -3.66 -14.25
C ASP A 130 -4.24 -2.46 -14.44
N GLN A 131 -4.69 -1.24 -14.16
CA GLN A 131 -3.91 -0.01 -14.20
C GLN A 131 -2.85 0.04 -13.09
N ALA A 132 -1.92 1.01 -13.18
CA ALA A 132 -0.99 1.29 -12.09
C ALA A 132 -1.76 1.71 -10.83
N MET A 133 -1.46 1.09 -9.69
CA MET A 133 -2.25 1.22 -8.46
C MET A 133 -1.41 1.68 -7.27
N TYR A 134 -0.08 1.64 -7.40
CA TYR A 134 0.81 2.18 -6.41
C TYR A 134 2.01 2.92 -7.01
N ILE A 135 2.59 3.80 -6.19
CA ILE A 135 3.98 4.22 -6.27
C ILE A 135 4.66 3.74 -5.01
N ARG A 136 5.84 3.14 -5.20
CA ARG A 136 6.73 2.72 -4.15
C ARG A 136 7.84 3.74 -3.97
N GLY A 137 7.97 4.29 -2.77
CA GLY A 137 9.04 5.23 -2.42
C GLY A 137 10.42 4.59 -2.45
N HIS A 138 11.33 5.13 -3.27
CA HIS A 138 12.72 4.72 -3.33
C HIS A 138 13.62 5.87 -2.87
N ASN A 139 14.06 5.78 -1.62
CA ASN A 139 15.04 6.70 -1.03
C ASN A 139 16.18 5.95 -0.32
N ASP A 140 17.19 6.71 0.12
CA ASP A 140 18.38 6.20 0.80
C ASP A 140 18.16 5.70 2.23
N PHE A 141 17.05 6.09 2.84
CA PHE A 141 16.69 5.79 4.22
C PHE A 141 15.79 4.56 4.35
N ASN A 142 15.51 3.87 3.24
CA ASN A 142 14.72 2.65 3.25
C ASN A 142 15.42 1.55 4.09
N ASP A 143 14.88 1.27 5.29
CA ASP A 143 15.38 0.29 6.27
C ASP A 143 15.37 -1.18 5.77
N SER A 144 14.77 -1.42 4.60
CA SER A 144 14.78 -2.72 3.92
C SER A 144 16.17 -3.19 3.43
N ARG A 145 17.22 -2.35 3.54
CA ARG A 145 18.61 -2.58 3.07
C ARG A 145 19.43 -3.57 3.91
N GLN A 146 18.87 -4.74 4.26
CA GLN A 146 19.62 -5.79 4.98
C GLN A 146 20.61 -6.57 4.08
N LYS A 147 20.58 -6.37 2.75
CA LYS A 147 21.50 -6.97 1.75
C LYS A 147 21.72 -6.01 0.58
N PRO A 148 22.85 -6.07 -0.16
CA PRO A 148 23.05 -5.27 -1.37
C PRO A 148 21.98 -5.64 -2.41
N THR A 149 20.96 -4.79 -2.54
CA THR A 149 19.89 -4.94 -3.52
C THR A 149 20.37 -4.50 -4.90
N ARG A 150 19.88 -5.18 -5.93
CA ARG A 150 20.09 -4.79 -7.34
C ARG A 150 19.68 -3.32 -7.50
N GLN A 151 20.56 -2.49 -8.05
CA GLN A 151 20.24 -1.10 -8.38
C GLN A 151 19.01 -1.10 -9.29
N VAL A 152 17.99 -0.34 -8.90
CA VAL A 152 16.81 -0.11 -9.74
C VAL A 152 17.16 1.04 -10.67
N GLU A 153 17.12 0.78 -11.97
CA GLU A 153 17.30 1.83 -12.96
C GLU A 153 16.03 2.69 -13.00
N LEU A 154 16.19 3.97 -12.64
CA LEU A 154 15.11 4.96 -12.64
C LEU A 154 15.39 6.03 -13.69
N THR A 155 14.38 6.33 -14.49
CA THR A 155 14.44 7.37 -15.55
C THR A 155 13.58 8.55 -15.17
N VAL A 156 13.94 9.75 -15.63
CA VAL A 156 13.07 10.93 -15.51
C VAL A 156 11.73 10.61 -16.19
N LEU A 157 10.63 11.07 -15.58
CA LEU A 157 9.30 10.87 -16.15
C LEU A 157 9.19 11.49 -17.55
N SER A 158 8.56 10.78 -18.48
CA SER A 158 8.06 11.38 -19.73
C SER A 158 6.83 12.25 -19.48
N ASP A 159 6.42 13.07 -20.45
CA ASP A 159 5.22 13.92 -20.34
C ASP A 159 3.96 13.09 -20.01
N ASP A 160 3.76 11.96 -20.71
CA ASP A 160 2.67 11.01 -20.41
C ASP A 160 2.73 10.46 -18.99
N GLN A 161 3.94 10.22 -18.47
CA GLN A 161 4.12 9.74 -17.10
C GLN A 161 3.88 10.84 -16.07
N ILE A 162 4.22 12.10 -16.38
CA ILE A 162 3.90 13.25 -15.53
C ILE A 162 2.38 13.37 -15.41
N GLU A 163 1.65 13.33 -16.54
CA GLU A 163 0.19 13.36 -16.55
C GLU A 163 -0.40 12.16 -15.79
N LEU A 164 0.16 10.96 -15.98
CA LEU A 164 -0.25 9.78 -15.23
C LEU A 164 -0.04 9.98 -13.73
N PHE A 165 1.11 10.48 -13.29
CA PHE A 165 1.40 10.68 -11.86
C PHE A 165 0.43 11.67 -11.22
N GLN A 166 0.13 12.76 -11.93
CA GLN A 166 -0.85 13.76 -11.49
C GLN A 166 -2.26 13.17 -11.40
N ASN A 167 -2.74 12.54 -12.46
CA ASN A 167 -4.13 12.06 -12.54
C ASN A 167 -4.37 10.80 -11.69
N ARG A 168 -3.40 9.88 -11.67
CA ARG A 168 -3.56 8.57 -11.02
C ARG A 168 -3.26 8.64 -9.52
N PHE A 169 -2.25 9.40 -9.13
CA PHE A 169 -1.70 9.41 -7.78
C PHE A 169 -1.80 10.77 -7.07
N ALA A 170 -2.36 11.79 -7.73
CA ALA A 170 -2.42 13.17 -7.22
C ALA A 170 -1.03 13.74 -6.88
N ILE A 171 -0.01 13.36 -7.65
CA ILE A 171 1.37 13.83 -7.48
C ILE A 171 1.72 14.78 -8.62
N ASP A 172 1.85 16.05 -8.29
CA ASP A 172 2.29 17.10 -9.18
C ASP A 172 3.82 17.26 -9.12
N ILE A 173 4.49 17.22 -10.27
CA ILE A 173 5.95 17.23 -10.35
C ILE A 173 6.56 18.56 -9.86
N ASP A 174 5.88 19.68 -10.09
CA ASP A 174 6.40 20.99 -9.69
C ASP A 174 6.24 21.21 -8.18
N THR A 175 5.17 20.70 -7.59
CA THR A 175 4.98 20.62 -6.14
C THR A 175 6.07 19.77 -5.49
N VAL A 176 6.44 18.63 -6.09
CA VAL A 176 7.58 17.81 -5.63
C VAL A 176 8.87 18.63 -5.71
N ARG A 177 9.18 19.24 -6.85
CA ARG A 177 10.40 20.06 -7.00
C ARG A 177 10.46 21.16 -5.95
N ALA A 178 9.34 21.86 -5.70
CA ALA A 178 9.25 22.91 -4.70
C ALA A 178 9.49 22.38 -3.27
N ALA A 179 8.92 21.24 -2.91
CA ALA A 179 9.09 20.64 -1.58
C ALA A 179 10.52 20.18 -1.29
N TYR A 180 11.29 19.84 -2.33
CA TYR A 180 12.69 19.40 -2.22
C TYR A 180 13.71 20.50 -2.52
N ARG A 181 13.26 21.72 -2.87
CA ARG A 181 14.15 22.87 -2.85
C ARG A 181 14.41 23.21 -1.39
N SER A 182 15.59 22.84 -0.91
CA SER A 182 16.15 23.48 0.29
C SER A 182 16.27 24.98 0.01
N ASP A 183 15.96 25.81 1.02
CA ASP A 183 16.53 27.17 1.09
C ASP A 183 18.06 27.12 1.08
#